data_AF-A0AAD1M0M3-F1
#
_entry.id   AF-A0AAD1M0M3-F1
#
_cell.length_a   1.000
_cell.length_b   1.000
_cell.length_c   1.000
_cell.angle_alpha   90.00
_cell.angle_beta   90.00
_cell.angle_gamma   90.00
#
_symmetry.space_group_name_H-M   'P 1'
#
loop_
_entity.id
_entity.type
_entity.pdbx_description
1 polymer ?
#
loop_
_entity_poly.entity_id
_entity_poly.type
_entity_poly.pdbx_seq_one_letter_code
_entity_poly.pdbx_strand_id
1 'polypeptide(L)'
;MPNAAVAGLIAQRLPEGLLHPGDPNANQPAKLIPLPGLRSTGIPPEMAKQFAAQAGLPSHDVPKLIGEAIVYLLETEGFAIIPSTELEQLRTQAADAPDGTRIISVHCRCDTTRSKPLIHLTVDKTDQVITDGKALLQGLAKRGADCPHETR
;
A
#
# COMPACT_ATOMS: atom_id res chain seq x y z
N MET A 1 0.67 -2.80 16.77
CA MET A 1 -0.43 -2.01 17.39
C MET A 1 -1.41 -1.72 16.28
N PRO A 2 -2.72 -1.94 16.51
CA PRO A 2 -3.75 -1.68 15.51
C PRO A 2 -3.75 -0.22 15.05
N ASN A 3 -4.18 0.06 13.82
CA ASN A 3 -4.31 1.41 13.29
C ASN A 3 -5.15 2.31 14.23
N ALA A 4 -4.43 3.14 15.00
CA ALA A 4 -5.01 3.93 16.09
C ALA A 4 -5.99 5.00 15.58
N ALA A 5 -5.80 5.51 14.37
CA ALA A 5 -6.70 6.49 13.77
C ALA A 5 -8.07 5.87 13.47
N VAL A 6 -8.07 4.66 12.89
CA VAL A 6 -9.32 3.92 12.60
C VAL A 6 -9.98 3.46 13.88
N ALA A 7 -9.21 2.90 14.82
CA ALA A 7 -9.73 2.47 16.12
C ALA A 7 -10.37 3.65 16.87
N GLY A 8 -9.72 4.81 16.86
CA GLY A 8 -10.25 6.05 17.44
C GLY A 8 -11.52 6.54 16.76
N LEU A 9 -11.62 6.48 15.42
CA LEU A 9 -12.83 6.83 14.69
C LEU A 9 -14.00 5.91 15.07
N ILE A 10 -13.77 4.60 15.16
CA ILE A 10 -14.78 3.64 15.60
C ILE A 10 -15.23 3.97 17.03
N ALA A 11 -14.28 4.15 17.95
CA ALA A 11 -14.57 4.49 19.35
C ALA A 11 -15.43 5.75 19.50
N GLN A 12 -15.20 6.78 18.67
CA GLN A 12 -15.99 8.01 18.67
C GLN A 12 -17.42 7.79 18.18
N ARG A 13 -17.64 6.92 17.19
CA ARG A 13 -18.97 6.73 16.56
C ARG A 13 -19.82 5.68 17.25
N LEU A 14 -19.22 4.69 17.90
CA LEU A 14 -19.95 3.60 18.57
C LEU A 14 -21.04 4.11 19.55
N PRO A 15 -20.80 5.12 20.42
CA PRO A 15 -21.83 5.64 21.32
C PRO A 15 -23.00 6.31 20.59
N GLU A 16 -22.74 6.92 19.43
CA GLU A 16 -23.75 7.62 18.63
C GLU A 16 -24.63 6.65 17.84
N GLY A 17 -24.10 5.47 17.53
CA GLY A 17 -24.69 4.48 16.63
C GLY A 17 -23.93 4.41 15.30
N LEU A 18 -24.06 3.30 14.60
CA LEU A 18 -23.38 3.09 13.30
C LEU A 18 -24.39 3.16 12.16
N LEU A 19 -24.05 3.90 11.10
CA LEU A 19 -24.89 3.99 9.91
C LEU A 19 -24.76 2.70 9.11
N HIS A 20 -25.84 1.92 9.03
CA HIS A 20 -25.93 0.77 8.13
C HIS A 20 -26.21 1.28 6.71
N PRO A 21 -25.54 0.76 5.67
CA PRO A 21 -25.70 1.23 4.29
C PRO A 21 -27.08 0.93 3.69
N GLY A 22 -27.87 0.06 4.33
CA GLY A 22 -29.14 -0.44 3.82
C GLY A 22 -28.93 -1.68 2.94
N ASP A 23 -29.89 -1.96 2.08
CA ASP A 23 -29.79 -2.99 1.05
C ASP A 23 -30.30 -2.40 -0.27
N PRO A 24 -29.40 -2.11 -1.24
CA PRO A 24 -29.78 -1.58 -2.54
C PRO A 24 -30.72 -2.52 -3.31
N ASN A 25 -30.58 -3.85 -3.14
CA ASN A 25 -31.38 -4.83 -3.88
C ASN A 25 -32.82 -4.92 -3.34
N ALA A 26 -32.99 -4.69 -2.05
CA ALA A 26 -34.29 -4.64 -1.39
C ALA A 26 -34.87 -3.22 -1.25
N ASN A 27 -34.25 -2.23 -1.91
CA ASN A 27 -34.61 -0.80 -1.85
C ASN A 27 -34.72 -0.25 -0.41
N GLN A 28 -33.82 -0.70 0.48
CA GLN A 28 -33.76 -0.26 1.86
C GLN A 28 -32.72 0.85 2.02
N PRO A 29 -33.09 2.07 2.46
CA PRO A 29 -32.16 3.18 2.62
C PRO A 29 -31.23 2.97 3.82
N ALA A 30 -30.16 3.77 3.85
CA ALA A 30 -29.24 3.79 4.98
C ALA A 30 -29.97 4.14 6.29
N LYS A 31 -29.63 3.43 7.37
CA LYS A 31 -30.30 3.57 8.67
C LYS A 31 -29.29 3.53 9.80
N LEU A 32 -29.40 4.48 10.73
CA LEU A 32 -28.59 4.48 11.94
C LEU A 32 -29.02 3.34 12.86
N ILE A 33 -28.09 2.46 13.20
CA ILE A 33 -28.28 1.39 14.18
C ILE A 33 -27.76 1.90 15.52
N PRO A 34 -28.64 2.17 16.51
CA PRO A 34 -28.19 2.48 17.85
C PRO A 34 -27.54 1.24 18.47
N LEU A 35 -26.49 1.44 19.27
CA LEU A 35 -25.82 0.37 20.01
C LEU A 35 -26.06 0.58 21.51
N PRO A 36 -27.12 -0.03 22.09
CA PRO A 36 -27.39 0.06 23.52
C PRO A 36 -26.21 -0.45 24.34
N GLY A 37 -25.93 0.18 25.48
CA GLY A 37 -24.86 -0.22 26.39
C GLY A 37 -23.46 0.33 26.04
N LEU A 38 -23.26 0.91 24.86
CA LEU A 38 -22.02 1.64 24.51
C LEU A 38 -22.09 3.13 24.84
N ARG A 39 -23.28 3.64 25.16
CA ARG A 39 -23.43 4.93 25.82
C ARG A 39 -23.13 4.71 27.29
N SER A 40 -21.99 5.23 27.77
CA SER A 40 -21.57 5.18 29.18
C SER A 40 -22.47 5.98 30.13
N THR A 41 -23.69 6.30 29.71
CA THR A 41 -24.69 7.01 30.50
C THR A 41 -25.20 6.07 31.59
N GLY A 42 -24.67 6.22 32.80
CA GLY A 42 -25.22 5.61 34.01
C GLY A 42 -24.23 4.88 34.92
N ILE A 43 -23.00 4.58 34.48
CA ILE A 43 -21.98 3.93 35.32
C ILE A 43 -21.02 5.00 35.87
N PRO A 44 -20.87 5.14 37.20
CA PRO A 44 -19.87 6.03 37.79
C PRO A 44 -18.45 5.65 37.33
N PRO A 45 -17.57 6.63 37.03
CA PRO A 45 -16.23 6.37 36.49
C PRO A 45 -15.38 5.43 37.35
N GLU A 46 -15.50 5.54 38.68
CA GLU A 46 -14.75 4.71 39.62
C GLU A 46 -15.18 3.24 39.57
N MET A 47 -16.47 2.98 39.35
CA MET A 47 -16.99 1.63 39.18
C MET A 47 -16.53 1.03 37.84
N ALA A 48 -16.51 1.84 36.77
CA ALA A 48 -16.01 1.41 35.47
C ALA A 48 -14.52 1.04 35.50
N LYS A 49 -13.69 1.82 36.23
CA LYS A 49 -12.27 1.49 36.45
C LYS A 49 -12.08 0.18 37.21
N GLN A 50 -12.87 -0.05 38.25
CA GLN A 50 -12.81 -1.30 39.02
C GLN A 50 -13.21 -2.52 38.17
N PHE A 51 -14.26 -2.41 37.36
CA PHE A 51 -14.65 -3.47 36.43
C PHE A 51 -13.55 -3.76 35.41
N ALA A 52 -12.96 -2.73 34.81
CA ALA A 52 -11.85 -2.90 33.87
C ALA A 52 -10.65 -3.61 34.52
N ALA A 53 -10.28 -3.21 35.74
CA ALA A 53 -9.19 -3.83 36.48
C ALA A 53 -9.47 -5.32 36.81
N GLN A 54 -10.70 -5.65 37.24
CA GLN A 54 -11.10 -7.03 37.53
C GLN A 54 -11.14 -7.90 36.26
N ALA A 55 -11.53 -7.32 35.13
CA ALA A 55 -11.57 -8.00 33.83
C ALA A 55 -10.18 -8.09 33.14
N GLY A 56 -9.12 -7.54 33.75
CA GLY A 56 -7.79 -7.48 33.15
C GLY A 56 -7.71 -6.60 31.90
N LEU A 57 -8.65 -5.67 31.73
CA LEU A 57 -8.71 -4.80 30.57
C LEU A 57 -7.74 -3.61 30.73
N PRO A 58 -7.10 -3.17 29.63
CA PRO A 58 -6.10 -2.10 29.68
C PRO A 58 -6.72 -0.71 29.90
N SER A 59 -8.04 -0.57 29.75
CA SER A 59 -8.75 0.67 30.05
C SER A 59 -10.22 0.40 30.41
N HIS A 60 -10.91 1.42 30.94
CA HIS A 60 -12.36 1.39 31.20
C HIS A 60 -13.18 2.06 30.07
N ASP A 61 -12.51 2.49 28.99
CA ASP A 61 -13.14 3.08 27.81
C ASP A 61 -13.57 1.94 26.87
N VAL A 62 -14.79 1.45 27.09
CA VAL A 62 -15.35 0.32 26.33
C VAL A 62 -15.41 0.60 24.82
N PRO A 63 -15.88 1.78 24.34
CA PRO A 63 -15.82 2.11 22.92
C PRO A 63 -14.39 2.03 22.34
N LYS A 64 -13.39 2.52 23.08
CA LYS A 64 -11.99 2.41 22.67
C LYS A 64 -11.52 0.96 22.55
N LEU A 65 -11.78 0.13 23.56
CA LEU A 65 -11.40 -1.29 23.55
C LEU A 65 -12.02 -2.04 22.36
N ILE A 66 -13.30 -1.78 22.07
CA ILE A 66 -13.99 -2.40 20.94
C ILE A 66 -13.39 -1.91 19.61
N GLY A 67 -13.13 -0.61 19.48
CA GLY A 67 -12.50 -0.05 18.29
C GLY A 67 -11.13 -0.67 18.01
N GLU A 68 -10.29 -0.79 19.04
CA GLU A 68 -8.97 -1.45 18.94
C GLU A 68 -9.09 -2.94 18.57
N ALA A 69 -10.03 -3.66 19.18
CA ALA A 69 -10.25 -5.08 18.90
C ALA A 69 -10.72 -5.34 17.46
N ILE A 70 -11.64 -4.51 16.93
CA ILE A 70 -12.13 -4.62 15.55
C ILE A 70 -10.98 -4.39 14.56
N VAL A 71 -10.19 -3.34 14.76
CA VAL A 71 -9.06 -3.04 13.87
C VAL A 71 -8.00 -4.14 13.95
N TYR A 72 -7.70 -4.61 15.16
CA TYR A 72 -6.76 -5.71 15.36
C TYR A 72 -7.20 -7.00 14.64
N LEU A 73 -8.49 -7.34 14.69
CA LEU A 73 -9.05 -8.48 13.95
C LEU A 73 -8.82 -8.31 12.44
N LEU A 74 -9.19 -7.17 11.87
CA LEU A 74 -9.05 -6.93 10.42
C LEU A 74 -7.58 -7.02 9.98
N GLU A 75 -6.67 -6.39 10.72
CA GLU A 75 -5.25 -6.43 10.40
C GLU A 75 -4.63 -7.82 10.58
N THR A 76 -5.08 -8.59 11.58
CA THR A 76 -4.62 -9.97 11.80
C THR A 76 -5.04 -10.90 10.66
N GLU A 77 -6.23 -10.67 10.09
CA GLU A 77 -6.73 -11.38 8.90
C GLU A 77 -6.11 -10.85 7.58
N GLY A 78 -5.16 -9.92 7.66
CA GLY A 78 -4.42 -9.41 6.50
C GLY A 78 -5.11 -8.28 5.74
N PHE A 79 -6.20 -7.71 6.27
CA PHE A 79 -6.82 -6.53 5.67
C PHE A 79 -6.04 -5.26 6.04
N ALA A 80 -5.68 -4.47 5.03
CA ALA A 80 -5.15 -3.13 5.22
C ALA A 80 -6.29 -2.10 5.15
N ILE A 81 -6.42 -1.27 6.20
CA ILE A 81 -7.40 -0.19 6.24
C ILE A 81 -6.68 1.11 5.88
N ILE A 82 -6.96 1.64 4.69
CA ILE A 82 -6.32 2.82 4.12
C ILE A 82 -7.40 3.82 3.70
N PRO A 83 -7.26 5.13 3.95
CA PRO A 83 -8.17 6.14 3.42
C PRO A 83 -8.30 6.04 1.90
N SER A 84 -9.51 6.23 1.36
CA SER A 84 -9.76 6.13 -0.09
C SER A 84 -8.90 7.11 -0.90
N THR A 85 -8.69 8.32 -0.38
CA THR A 85 -7.83 9.34 -1.02
C THR A 85 -6.37 8.89 -1.10
N GLU A 86 -5.86 8.24 -0.07
CA GLU A 86 -4.50 7.70 -0.05
C GLU A 86 -4.41 6.49 -0.99
N LEU A 87 -5.41 5.60 -0.99
CA LEU A 87 -5.46 4.48 -1.92
C LEU A 87 -5.49 4.96 -3.39
N GLU A 88 -6.25 6.00 -3.71
CA GLU A 88 -6.28 6.62 -5.04
C GLU A 88 -4.93 7.24 -5.38
N GLN A 89 -4.30 7.98 -4.45
CA GLN A 89 -2.97 8.52 -4.66
C GLN A 89 -1.94 7.42 -4.92
N LEU A 90 -1.94 6.34 -4.15
CA LEU A 90 -1.05 5.19 -4.35
C LEU A 90 -1.31 4.52 -5.70
N ARG A 91 -2.57 4.41 -6.14
CA ARG A 91 -2.92 3.89 -7.47
C ARG A 91 -2.41 4.79 -8.58
N THR A 92 -2.58 6.11 -8.45
CA THR A 92 -2.06 7.08 -9.42
C THR A 92 -0.54 7.06 -9.44
N GLN A 93 0.11 7.07 -8.28
CA GLN A 93 1.57 6.97 -8.18
C GLN A 93 2.09 5.64 -8.74
N ALA A 94 1.39 4.53 -8.56
CA ALA A 94 1.75 3.26 -9.17
C ALA A 94 1.56 3.26 -10.70
N ALA A 95 0.56 3.98 -11.20
CA ALA A 95 0.34 4.16 -12.64
C ALA A 95 1.39 5.08 -13.28
N ASP A 96 1.76 6.15 -12.58
CA ASP A 96 2.71 7.19 -13.02
C ASP A 96 4.16 6.85 -12.69
N ALA A 97 4.41 5.88 -11.80
CA ALA A 97 5.74 5.41 -11.48
C ALA A 97 6.39 4.93 -12.79
N PRO A 98 7.62 5.39 -13.12
CA PRO A 98 8.39 4.82 -14.21
C PRO A 98 8.72 3.38 -13.83
N ASP A 99 7.81 2.48 -14.19
CA ASP A 99 7.89 1.06 -13.90
C ASP A 99 9.07 0.47 -14.66
N GLY A 100 10.14 0.20 -13.91
CA GLY A 100 11.25 -0.62 -14.34
C GLY A 100 11.90 -0.16 -15.64
N THR A 101 12.36 1.09 -15.72
CA THR A 101 13.34 1.48 -16.74
C THR A 101 14.60 0.65 -16.53
N ARG A 102 14.67 -0.53 -17.16
CA ARG A 102 15.82 -1.42 -17.04
C ARG A 102 16.81 -0.99 -18.10
N ILE A 103 17.94 -0.46 -17.66
CA ILE A 103 19.07 -0.21 -18.56
C ILE A 103 19.81 -1.53 -18.75
N ILE A 104 19.71 -2.12 -19.95
CA ILE A 104 20.46 -3.30 -20.36
C ILE A 104 21.71 -2.85 -21.11
N SER A 105 22.88 -3.13 -20.55
CA SER A 105 24.15 -2.98 -21.26
C SER A 105 24.39 -4.17 -22.17
N VAL A 106 24.47 -3.93 -23.47
CA VAL A 106 24.79 -4.96 -24.46
C VAL A 106 26.31 -4.98 -24.64
N HIS A 107 26.92 -6.13 -24.38
CA HIS A 107 28.36 -6.35 -24.55
C HIS A 107 28.63 -7.27 -25.73
N CYS A 108 29.79 -7.11 -26.34
CA CYS A 108 30.26 -8.09 -27.31
C CYS A 108 30.62 -9.39 -26.58
N ARG A 109 30.42 -10.55 -27.22
CA ARG A 109 30.72 -11.86 -26.62
C ARG A 109 32.18 -12.03 -26.22
N CYS A 110 33.09 -11.36 -26.90
CA CYS A 110 34.52 -11.37 -26.59
C CYS A 110 34.90 -10.47 -25.39
N ASP A 111 34.03 -9.54 -24.95
CA ASP A 111 34.21 -8.75 -23.71
C ASP A 111 33.71 -9.55 -22.50
N THR A 112 34.49 -10.55 -22.11
CA THR A 112 34.19 -11.42 -20.96
C THR A 112 34.16 -10.67 -19.63
N THR A 113 34.84 -9.51 -19.56
CA THR A 113 34.88 -8.63 -18.38
C THR A 113 33.68 -7.68 -18.28
N ARG A 114 32.87 -7.55 -19.34
CA ARG A 114 31.74 -6.62 -19.43
C ARG A 114 32.12 -5.18 -19.12
N SER A 115 33.33 -4.77 -19.49
CA SER A 115 33.86 -3.44 -19.16
C SER A 115 33.58 -2.40 -20.26
N LYS A 116 33.24 -2.85 -21.47
CA LYS A 116 33.06 -1.99 -22.65
C LYS A 116 31.72 -2.29 -23.35
N PRO A 117 30.61 -1.72 -22.88
CA PRO A 117 29.31 -1.90 -23.52
C PRO A 117 29.33 -1.33 -24.94
N LEU A 118 28.68 -2.04 -25.87
CA LEU A 118 28.42 -1.58 -27.23
C LEU A 118 27.32 -0.52 -27.23
N ILE A 119 26.28 -0.73 -26.43
CA ILE A 119 25.15 0.19 -26.26
C ILE A 119 24.44 -0.05 -24.94
N HIS A 120 23.78 0.99 -24.43
CA HIS A 120 22.80 0.90 -23.36
C HIS A 120 21.40 0.93 -23.96
N LEU A 121 20.64 -0.12 -23.72
CA LEU A 121 19.25 -0.22 -24.12
C LEU A 121 18.38 0.14 -22.92
N THR A 122 17.58 1.18 -23.09
CA THR A 122 16.53 1.53 -22.14
C THR A 122 15.33 0.67 -22.48
N VAL A 123 15.03 -0.34 -21.67
CA VAL A 123 13.84 -1.18 -21.84
C VAL A 123 12.73 -0.62 -20.97
N ASP A 124 11.63 -0.27 -21.61
CA ASP A 124 10.37 0.12 -20.97
C ASP A 124 9.34 -1.02 -21.06
N LYS A 125 8.06 -0.74 -20.85
CA LYS A 125 6.98 -1.74 -20.90
C LYS A 125 6.66 -2.26 -22.31
N THR A 126 7.27 -1.71 -23.35
CA THR A 126 6.98 -2.09 -24.72
C THR A 126 7.96 -3.15 -25.21
N ASP A 127 7.51 -4.03 -26.12
CA ASP A 127 8.37 -5.03 -26.77
C ASP A 127 9.36 -4.41 -27.78
N GLN A 128 9.45 -3.08 -27.81
CA GLN A 128 10.26 -2.32 -28.75
C GLN A 128 11.24 -1.43 -28.00
N VAL A 129 12.51 -1.48 -28.38
CA VAL A 129 13.53 -0.61 -27.81
C VAL A 129 13.85 0.50 -28.80
N ILE A 130 13.57 1.74 -28.42
CA ILE A 130 14.03 2.93 -29.16
C ILE A 130 15.40 3.31 -28.61
N THR A 131 16.40 3.41 -29.48
CA THR A 131 17.77 3.76 -29.09
C THR A 131 18.37 4.80 -30.04
N ASP A 132 19.38 5.52 -29.58
CA ASP A 132 20.13 6.45 -30.42
C ASP A 132 20.95 5.66 -31.45
N GLY A 133 20.50 5.68 -32.70
CA GLY A 133 21.17 5.00 -33.81
C GLY A 133 22.61 5.46 -34.00
N LYS A 134 22.96 6.71 -33.67
CA LYS A 134 24.34 7.20 -33.72
C LYS A 134 25.21 6.49 -32.68
N ALA A 135 24.72 6.37 -31.45
CA ALA A 135 25.43 5.65 -30.39
C ALA A 135 25.60 4.16 -30.73
N LEU A 136 24.58 3.52 -31.30
CA LEU A 136 24.65 2.14 -31.77
C LEU A 136 25.72 1.96 -32.84
N LEU A 137 25.69 2.77 -33.90
CA LEU A 137 26.64 2.70 -34.99
C LEU A 137 28.07 2.98 -34.52
N GLN A 138 28.26 3.94 -33.61
CA GLN A 138 29.58 4.22 -33.03
C GLN A 138 30.09 3.08 -32.14
N GLY A 139 29.23 2.45 -31.35
CA GLY A 139 29.58 1.30 -30.52
C GLY A 139 30.00 0.09 -31.36
N LEU A 140 29.27 -0.17 -32.44
CA LEU A 140 29.57 -1.23 -33.39
C LEU A 140 30.82 -0.93 -34.24
N ALA A 141 30.97 0.30 -34.73
CA ALA A 141 32.12 0.70 -35.57
C ALA A 141 33.47 0.61 -34.85
N LYS A 142 33.47 0.65 -33.51
CA LYS A 142 34.68 0.40 -32.68
C LYS A 142 35.13 -1.06 -32.70
N ARG A 143 34.42 -1.96 -33.38
CA ARG A 143 34.70 -3.39 -33.44
C ARG A 143 34.78 -3.84 -34.91
N GLY A 144 35.84 -4.55 -35.26
CA GLY A 144 35.91 -5.26 -36.55
C GLY A 144 34.92 -6.43 -36.60
N ALA A 145 34.56 -6.86 -37.81
CA ALA A 145 33.61 -7.96 -38.04
C ALA A 145 34.05 -9.29 -37.39
N ASP A 146 35.36 -9.50 -37.24
CA ASP A 146 35.97 -10.73 -36.70
C ASP A 146 36.36 -10.65 -35.20
N CYS A 147 35.89 -9.63 -34.50
CA CYS A 147 36.30 -9.15 -33.16
C CYS A 147 37.04 -10.11 -32.17
N PRO A 148 38.32 -9.79 -31.87
CA PRO A 148 38.88 -9.76 -30.51
C PRO A 148 39.60 -8.41 -30.26
N HIS A 149 38.82 -7.33 -30.34
CA HIS A 149 39.06 -5.99 -29.78
C HIS A 149 40.11 -5.04 -30.41
N GLU A 150 40.32 -4.99 -31.73
CA GLU A 150 41.07 -3.85 -32.31
C GLU A 150 40.24 -2.55 -32.31
N THR A 151 40.73 -1.56 -31.57
CA THR A 151 40.41 -0.14 -31.72
C THR A 151 41.15 0.40 -32.94
N ARG A 152 40.45 0.68 -34.02
CA ARG A 152 40.96 1.53 -35.09
C ARG A 152 40.76 3.00 -34.74
#